data_AF-A0A2V7QP58-F1
#
_entry.id   AF-A0A2V7QP58-F1
#
_cell.length_a   1.000
_cell.length_b   1.000
_cell.length_c   1.000
_cell.angle_alpha   90.00
_cell.angle_beta   90.00
_cell.angle_gamma   90.00
#
_symmetry.space_group_name_H-M   'P 1'
#
loop_
_entity.id
_entity.type
_entity.pdbx_description
1 polymer ?
#
loop_
_entity_poly.entity_id
_entity_poly.type
_entity_poly.pdbx_seq_one_letter_code
_entity_poly.pdbx_strand_id
1 'polypeptide(L)'
;MDTDSYVPIKYETKRIIRGTPQESETTLGDYKQVGGWFLPFSLETRQKGSSGSQKITFDKIEFNVPIDSTRYSRPKPPTGGGSL
;
A
#
# COMPACT_ATOMS: atom_id res chain seq x y z
N MET A 1 -4.60 17.39 -3.69
CA MET A 1 -3.21 17.66 -3.26
C MET A 1 -3.30 18.69 -2.18
N ASP A 2 -2.58 18.51 -1.08
CA ASP A 2 -2.45 19.56 -0.06
C ASP A 2 -1.63 20.73 -0.63
N THR A 3 -2.08 21.97 -0.39
CA THR A 3 -1.51 23.18 -0.99
C THR A 3 -0.15 23.57 -0.44
N ASP A 4 0.21 23.09 0.76
CA ASP A 4 1.44 23.49 1.45
C ASP A 4 2.52 22.39 1.40
N SER A 5 2.11 21.12 1.41
CA SER A 5 3.03 19.97 1.50
C SER A 5 3.07 19.08 0.26
N TYR A 6 2.29 19.40 -0.78
CA TYR A 6 2.25 18.70 -2.08
C TYR A 6 2.01 17.17 -1.99
N VAL A 7 1.44 16.70 -0.89
CA VAL A 7 1.09 15.27 -0.72
C VAL A 7 -0.33 14.96 -1.22
N PRO A 8 -0.56 13.74 -1.74
CA PRO A 8 -1.90 13.29 -2.09
C PRO A 8 -2.75 13.09 -0.84
N ILE A 9 -3.99 13.58 -0.83
CA ILE A 9 -4.94 13.37 0.27
C ILE A 9 -5.97 12.28 -0.04
N LYS A 10 -6.19 12.04 -1.34
CA LYS A 10 -7.10 11.04 -1.86
C LYS A 10 -6.64 10.63 -3.26
N TYR A 11 -6.85 9.37 -3.62
CA TYR A 11 -6.79 8.91 -4.99
C TYR A 11 -7.91 7.90 -5.26
N GLU A 12 -8.26 7.75 -6.54
CA GLU A 12 -9.23 6.76 -6.99
C GLU A 12 -8.53 5.69 -7.81
N THR A 13 -9.02 4.46 -7.72
CA THR A 13 -8.47 3.31 -8.44
C THR A 13 -9.61 2.55 -9.10
N LYS A 14 -9.47 2.29 -10.41
CA LYS A 14 -10.36 1.42 -11.18
C LYS A 14 -9.61 0.14 -11.56
N ARG A 15 -10.18 -1.03 -11.26
CA ARG A 15 -9.59 -2.34 -11.56
C ARG A 15 -10.65 -3.30 -12.06
N ILE A 16 -10.26 -4.23 -12.93
CA ILE A 16 -11.12 -5.37 -13.27
C ILE A 16 -10.81 -6.48 -12.28
N ILE A 17 -11.80 -6.91 -11.50
CA ILE A 17 -11.68 -8.03 -10.56
C ILE A 17 -12.72 -9.07 -10.98
N ARG A 18 -12.23 -10.26 -11.39
CA ARG A 18 -13.07 -11.38 -11.87
C ARG A 18 -14.03 -10.96 -13.00
N GLY A 19 -13.56 -10.12 -13.93
CA GLY A 19 -14.34 -9.63 -15.06
C GLY A 19 -15.28 -8.45 -14.75
N THR A 20 -15.38 -8.01 -13.49
CA THR A 20 -16.21 -6.87 -13.10
C THR A 20 -15.36 -5.63 -12.81
N PRO A 21 -15.72 -4.44 -13.34
CA PRO A 21 -15.07 -3.20 -12.95
C PRO A 21 -15.39 -2.87 -11.49
N GLN A 22 -14.33 -2.66 -10.72
CA GLN A 22 -14.40 -2.17 -9.35
C GLN A 22 -13.69 -0.82 -9.25
N GLU A 23 -14.39 0.15 -8.69
CA GLU A 23 -13.84 1.45 -8.35
C GLU A 23 -13.68 1.56 -6.84
N SER A 24 -12.57 2.13 -6.40
CA SER A 24 -12.29 2.38 -4.99
C SER A 24 -11.69 3.75 -4.83
N GLU A 25 -11.90 4.31 -3.65
CA GLU A 25 -11.30 5.55 -3.20
C GLU A 25 -10.41 5.24 -2.00
N THR A 26 -9.21 5.79 -2.00
CA THR A 26 -8.31 5.72 -0.85
C THR A 26 -8.04 7.13 -0.36
N THR A 27 -8.27 7.38 0.91
CA THR A 27 -7.85 8.60 1.62
C THR A 27 -6.56 8.35 2.38
N LEU A 28 -5.71 9.36 2.42
CA LEU A 28 -4.40 9.35 3.04
C LEU A 28 -4.35 10.44 4.10
N GLY A 29 -3.87 10.12 5.30
CA GLY A 29 -3.84 11.07 6.39
C GLY A 29 -2.78 10.77 7.44
N ASP A 30 -2.76 11.59 8.50
CA ASP A 30 -1.74 11.54 9.55
C ASP A 30 -0.32 11.59 8.96
N TYR A 31 -0.07 12.60 8.11
CA TYR A 31 1.21 12.78 7.46
C TYR A 31 2.29 13.19 8.46
N LYS A 32 3.43 12.48 8.45
CA LYS A 32 4.59 12.77 9.29
C LYS A 32 5.86 12.78 8.46
N GLN A 33 6.82 13.61 8.86
CA GLN A 33 8.12 13.64 8.21
C GLN A 33 8.98 12.48 8.71
N VAL A 34 9.43 11.63 7.78
CA VAL A 34 10.30 10.47 8.05
C VAL A 34 11.39 10.44 6.99
N GLY A 35 12.65 10.52 7.41
CA GLY A 35 13.78 10.48 6.47
C GLY A 35 13.79 11.60 5.42
N GLY A 36 13.17 12.75 5.72
CA GLY A 36 13.03 13.87 4.78
C GLY A 36 11.78 13.82 3.89
N TRP A 37 10.94 12.79 4.01
CA TRP A 37 9.71 12.62 3.22
C TRP A 37 8.47 12.75 4.10
N PHE A 38 7.40 13.35 3.58
CA PHE A 38 6.09 13.33 4.22
C PHE A 38 5.36 12.04 3.84
N LEU A 39 5.15 11.14 4.79
CA LEU A 39 4.52 9.83 4.59
C LEU A 39 3.20 9.72 5.36
N PRO A 40 2.15 9.09 4.80
CA PRO A 40 0.89 8.89 5.49
C PRO A 40 1.00 7.77 6.53
N PHE A 41 0.60 8.04 7.77
CA PHE A 41 0.49 7.01 8.81
C PHE A 41 -0.92 6.39 8.86
N SER A 42 -1.86 6.91 8.08
CA SER A 42 -3.19 6.33 7.94
C SER A 42 -3.65 6.26 6.49
N LEU A 43 -4.24 5.12 6.13
CA LEU A 43 -4.87 4.89 4.84
C LEU A 43 -6.25 4.31 5.08
N GLU A 44 -7.27 4.86 4.44
CA GLU A 44 -8.60 4.26 4.43
C GLU A 44 -9.07 4.06 3.00
N THR A 45 -9.33 2.80 2.64
CA THR A 45 -9.81 2.43 1.31
C THR A 45 -11.27 2.00 1.38
N ARG A 46 -12.09 2.55 0.50
CA ARG A 46 -13.50 2.20 0.36
C ARG A 46 -13.81 1.86 -1.09
N GLN A 47 -14.40 0.70 -1.34
CA GLN A 47 -14.94 0.37 -2.66
C GLN A 47 -16.25 1.15 -2.87
N LYS A 48 -16.41 1.80 -4.04
CA LYS A 48 -17.66 2.50 -4.38
C LYS A 48 -18.83 1.51 -4.37
N GLY A 49 -19.92 1.88 -3.70
CA GLY A 49 -21.09 1.02 -3.52
C GLY A 49 -20.97 -0.03 -2.39
N SER A 50 -19.79 -0.21 -1.79
CA SER A 50 -19.65 -1.03 -0.57
C SER A 50 -20.06 -0.23 0.67
N SER A 51 -20.64 -0.91 1.65
CA SER A 51 -20.91 -0.34 2.98
C SER A 51 -19.66 -0.30 3.86
N GLY A 52 -18.67 -1.16 3.60
CA GLY A 52 -17.44 -1.28 4.39
C GLY A 52 -16.24 -0.51 3.82
N SER A 53 -15.29 -0.20 4.71
CA SER A 53 -13.97 0.32 4.38
C SER A 53 -12.89 -0.54 5.05
N GLN A 54 -11.68 -0.49 4.49
CA GLN A 54 -10.46 -1.03 5.09
C GLN A 54 -9.61 0.13 5.56
N LYS A 55 -9.31 0.17 6.87
CA LYS A 55 -8.39 1.16 7.44
C LYS A 55 -7.09 0.48 7.85
N ILE A 56 -5.97 1.11 7.51
CA ILE A 56 -4.61 0.73 7.90
C ILE A 56 -4.02 1.91 8.65
N THR A 57 -3.40 1.64 9.80
CA THR A 57 -2.66 2.63 10.58
C THR A 57 -1.27 2.09 10.83
N PHE A 58 -0.26 2.93 10.62
CA PHE A 58 1.13 2.61 10.90
C PHE A 58 1.52 3.27 12.22
N ASP A 59 2.01 2.47 13.16
CA ASP A 59 2.53 3.02 14.41
C ASP A 59 3.93 3.62 14.22
N LYS A 60 4.71 3.06 13.30
CA LYS A 60 6.09 3.45 13.03
C LYS A 60 6.46 3.23 11.56
N ILE A 61 7.16 4.22 11.00
CA ILE A 61 7.85 4.11 9.71
C ILE A 61 9.30 4.53 9.94
N GLU A 62 10.25 3.71 9.49
CA GLU A 62 11.69 3.98 9.61
C GLU A 62 12.32 4.08 8.22
N PHE A 63 13.28 5.00 8.08
CA PHE A 63 13.96 5.26 6.81
C PHE A 63 15.37 4.69 6.82
N ASN A 64 15.78 4.10 5.68
CA ASN A 64 17.12 3.52 5.49
C ASN A 64 17.55 2.50 6.56
N VAL A 65 16.61 1.74 7.11
CA VAL A 65 16.94 0.63 8.01
C VAL A 65 17.70 -0.45 7.21
N PRO A 66 18.86 -0.92 7.67
CA PRO A 66 19.56 -2.03 7.02
C PRO A 66 18.68 -3.29 6.98
N ILE A 67 18.52 -3.88 5.80
CA ILE A 67 17.79 -5.14 5.60
C ILE A 67 18.74 -6.13 4.92
N ASP A 68 18.79 -7.35 5.45
CA ASP A 68 19.57 -8.44 4.88
C ASP A 68 19.09 -8.78 3.45
N SER A 69 20.03 -8.80 2.49
CA SER A 69 19.75 -9.07 1.07
C SER A 69 19.15 -10.45 0.83
N THR A 70 19.39 -11.42 1.72
CA THR A 70 18.81 -12.77 1.65
C THR A 70 17.29 -12.77 1.73
N ARG A 71 16.66 -11.72 2.30
CA ARG A 71 15.20 -11.54 2.34
C ARG A 71 14.57 -11.38 0.96
N TYR A 72 15.36 -11.00 -0.04
CA TYR A 72 14.95 -10.83 -1.44
C TYR A 72 15.39 -11.99 -2.32
N SER A 73 15.97 -13.05 -1.73
CA SER A 73 16.35 -14.25 -2.48
C SER A 73 15.10 -15.03 -2.92
N ARG A 74 15.16 -15.58 -4.13
CA ARG A 74 14.10 -16.47 -4.61
C ARG A 74 14.09 -17.72 -3.73
N PRO A 75 12.91 -18.20 -3.29
CA PRO A 75 12.84 -19.50 -2.63
C PRO A 75 13.42 -20.57 -3.58
N LYS A 76 14.13 -21.56 -3.00
CA LYS A 76 14.60 -22.68 -3.80
C LYS A 76 13.38 -23.37 -4.43
N PRO A 77 13.44 -23.72 -5.72
CA PRO A 77 12.41 -24.56 -6.29
C PRO A 77 12.28 -25.83 -5.43
N PRO A 78 11.05 -26.34 -5.22
CA PRO A 78 10.84 -27.53 -4.43
C PRO A 78 11.72 -28.66 -4.98
N THR A 79 12.45 -29.35 -4.09
CA THR A 79 13.30 -30.48 -4.46
C THR A 79 12.41 -31.69 -4.76
N GLY A 80 11.86 -31.71 -5.96
CA GLY A 80 10.87 -32.69 -6.39
C GLY A 80 10.20 -32.21 -7.67
N GLY A 81 10.92 -32.25 -8.78
CA GLY A 81 10.35 -32.07 -10.11
C GLY A 81 9.43 -33.26 -10.42
N GLY A 82 8.16 -33.16 -10.06
CA GLY A 82 7.11 -33.90 -10.75
C GLY A 82 6.90 -33.22 -12.10
N SER A 83 7.38 -33.85 -13.17
CA SER A 83 6.98 -33.50 -14.53
C SER A 83 5.46 -33.57 -14.62
N LEU A 84 4.83 -32.48 -15.07
CA LEU A 84 3.54 -32.55 -15.76
C LEU A 84 3.80 -32.82 -17.25
#